data_AF-A0A5B7C659-F1
#
_entry.id   AF-A0A5B7C659-F1
#
_cell.length_a   1.000
_cell.length_b   1.000
_cell.length_c   1.000
_cell.angle_alpha   90.00
_cell.angle_beta   90.00
_cell.angle_gamma   90.00
#
_symmetry.space_group_name_H-M   'P 1'
#
loop_
_entity.id
_entity.type
_entity.pdbx_description
1 polymer ?
#
loop_
_entity_poly.entity_id
_entity_poly.type
_entity_poly.pdbx_seq_one_letter_code
_entity_poly.pdbx_strand_id
1 'polypeptide(L)'
;LTRVSYTEMNLSTPKKGNTVKDVEIRIPEGLKPEIYTEDHAKLLGDCKTSWTLFVDGFHEDGERIYDPFNGKTCHQCRQKTLGHRTHCSKCNMVQGQFCGDCLYMRYGENVMEANQN
;
A
#
# COMPACT_ATOMS: atom_id res chain seq x y z
N LEU A 1 -16.61 -20.58 -5.85
CA LEU A 1 -16.37 -19.14 -5.64
C LEU A 1 -17.62 -18.54 -5.00
N THR A 2 -17.64 -18.35 -3.69
CA THR A 2 -18.77 -17.76 -2.97
C THR A 2 -18.74 -16.25 -3.12
N ARG A 3 -19.82 -15.66 -3.64
CA ARG A 3 -19.99 -14.21 -3.74
C ARG A 3 -20.09 -13.65 -2.32
N VAL A 4 -19.07 -12.92 -1.91
CA VAL A 4 -19.10 -12.16 -0.65
C VAL A 4 -19.99 -10.93 -0.90
N SER A 5 -21.18 -10.87 -0.29
CA SER A 5 -21.97 -9.64 -0.22
C SER A 5 -21.65 -8.94 1.09
N TYR A 6 -21.08 -7.74 1.00
CA TYR A 6 -20.82 -6.89 2.14
C TYR A 6 -22.06 -6.03 2.43
N THR A 7 -22.40 -5.88 3.72
CA THR A 7 -23.49 -5.01 4.18
C THR A 7 -22.98 -4.25 5.40
N GLU A 8 -22.91 -2.92 5.29
CA GLU A 8 -22.54 -2.02 6.39
C GLU A 8 -23.55 -2.17 7.53
N MET A 9 -23.12 -2.66 8.70
CA MET A 9 -23.95 -2.69 9.89
C MET A 9 -23.78 -1.39 10.68
N ASN A 10 -24.86 -0.60 10.76
CA ASN A 10 -24.93 0.56 11.64
C ASN A 10 -24.91 0.09 13.11
N LEU A 11 -23.75 0.17 13.76
CA LEU A 11 -23.60 -0.13 15.18
C LEU A 11 -24.06 1.07 16.02
N SER A 12 -25.35 1.15 16.30
CA SER A 12 -25.87 1.98 17.39
C SER A 12 -25.77 1.21 18.71
N THR A 13 -24.59 1.19 19.33
CA THR A 13 -24.46 0.66 20.70
C THR A 13 -24.16 1.75 21.73
N PRO A 14 -24.91 1.83 22.84
CA PRO A 14 -24.61 2.76 23.92
C PRO A 14 -23.54 2.16 24.84
N LYS A 15 -22.39 2.83 25.01
CA LYS A 15 -21.44 2.53 26.09
C LYS A 15 -21.34 3.72 27.06
N LYS A 16 -21.52 3.39 28.33
CA LYS A 16 -21.46 4.24 29.53
C LYS A 16 -20.25 5.19 29.56
N GLY A 17 -20.51 6.45 29.93
CA GLY A 17 -19.62 7.24 30.77
C GLY A 17 -18.73 8.29 30.08
N ASN A 18 -19.32 9.37 29.58
CA ASN A 18 -18.85 10.76 29.76
C ASN A 18 -19.87 11.69 29.09
N THR A 19 -20.00 12.94 29.54
CA THR A 19 -20.94 13.92 28.98
C THR A 19 -20.58 14.25 27.53
N VAL A 20 -21.15 13.50 26.58
CA VAL A 20 -21.01 13.75 25.15
C VAL A 20 -22.03 14.82 24.79
N LYS A 21 -21.57 16.00 24.36
CA LYS A 21 -22.45 16.93 23.64
C LYS A 21 -23.02 16.16 22.46
N ASP A 22 -24.35 16.13 22.35
CA ASP A 22 -25.09 15.43 21.32
C ASP A 22 -24.76 16.05 19.95
N VAL A 23 -23.64 15.63 19.36
CA VAL A 23 -23.25 16.03 18.01
C VAL A 23 -23.82 14.97 17.10
N GLU A 24 -24.94 15.28 16.47
CA GLU A 24 -25.54 14.48 15.42
C GLU A 24 -24.54 14.37 14.26
N ILE A 25 -23.84 13.25 14.16
CA ILE A 25 -22.93 12.97 13.04
C ILE A 25 -23.79 12.61 11.83
N ARG A 26 -24.17 13.61 11.03
CA ARG A 26 -24.84 13.39 9.74
C ARG A 26 -23.81 13.00 8.69
N ILE A 27 -23.68 11.70 8.42
CA ILE A 27 -22.93 11.21 7.26
C ILE A 27 -23.87 11.29 6.06
N PRO A 28 -23.63 12.16 5.06
CA PRO A 28 -24.46 12.24 3.87
C PRO A 28 -24.43 10.90 3.11
N GLU A 29 -25.56 10.44 2.60
CA GLU A 29 -25.64 9.25 1.73
C GLU A 29 -24.83 9.50 0.45
N GLY A 30 -23.56 9.08 0.47
CA GLY A 30 -22.60 9.33 -0.58
C GLY A 30 -22.67 8.27 -1.67
N LEU A 31 -23.53 8.45 -2.67
CA LEU A 31 -23.47 7.71 -3.95
C LEU A 31 -22.33 8.23 -4.84
N LYS A 32 -21.12 8.39 -4.30
CA LYS A 32 -19.92 8.66 -5.11
C LYS A 32 -19.12 7.37 -5.24
N PRO A 33 -19.50 6.46 -6.17
CA PRO A 33 -18.67 5.30 -6.45
C PRO A 33 -17.31 5.78 -6.97
N GLU A 34 -16.24 5.20 -6.42
CA GLU A 34 -14.89 5.40 -6.95
C GLU A 34 -14.76 4.60 -8.26
N ILE A 35 -14.79 5.30 -9.39
CA ILE A 35 -14.71 4.70 -10.73
C ILE A 35 -13.28 4.87 -11.24
N TYR A 36 -12.61 3.74 -11.50
CA TYR A 36 -11.30 3.75 -12.15
C TYR A 36 -11.48 3.74 -13.68
N THR A 37 -10.98 4.77 -14.36
CA THR A 37 -11.06 4.93 -15.81
C THR A 37 -9.81 4.38 -16.52
N GLU A 38 -9.86 4.28 -17.84
CA GLU A 38 -8.69 3.92 -18.66
C GLU A 38 -7.53 4.90 -18.49
N ASP A 39 -7.82 6.17 -18.23
CA ASP A 39 -6.77 7.18 -17.98
C ASP A 39 -6.05 6.92 -16.66
N HIS A 40 -6.72 6.38 -15.64
CA HIS A 40 -6.05 5.93 -14.41
C HIS A 40 -5.12 4.74 -14.69
N ALA A 41 -5.49 3.84 -15.60
CA ALA A 41 -4.64 2.72 -15.98
C ALA A 41 -3.37 3.19 -16.71
N LYS A 42 -3.46 4.24 -17.54
CA LYS A 42 -2.30 4.84 -18.25
C LYS A 42 -1.31 5.53 -17.30
N LEU A 43 -1.72 5.89 -16.09
CA LEU A 43 -0.85 6.48 -15.08
C LEU A 43 -0.02 5.43 -14.31
N LEU A 44 -0.36 4.15 -14.45
CA LEU A 44 0.47 3.07 -13.93
C LEU A 44 1.69 2.92 -14.84
N GLY A 45 2.84 2.66 -14.24
CA GLY A 45 4.05 2.33 -14.96
C GLY A 45 3.93 0.99 -15.67
N ASP A 46 4.75 0.82 -16.70
CA ASP A 46 4.94 -0.43 -17.41
C ASP A 46 6.15 -1.18 -16.85
N CYS A 47 6.09 -2.51 -16.90
CA CYS A 47 7.27 -3.35 -16.73
C CYS A 47 7.28 -4.44 -17.79
N LYS A 48 8.45 -4.71 -18.36
CA LYS A 48 8.63 -5.77 -19.37
C LYS A 48 8.77 -7.14 -18.70
N THR A 49 9.40 -7.16 -17.54
CA THR A 49 9.67 -8.34 -16.74
C THR A 49 8.72 -8.39 -15.55
N SER A 50 8.11 -9.56 -15.34
CA SER A 50 7.24 -9.80 -14.20
C SER A 50 8.02 -9.77 -12.89
N TRP A 51 7.44 -9.14 -11.87
CA TRP A 51 7.95 -9.21 -10.50
C TRP A 51 7.25 -10.34 -9.74
N THR A 52 8.01 -11.17 -9.03
CA THR A 52 7.43 -12.21 -8.17
C THR A 52 7.31 -11.66 -6.75
N LEU A 53 6.06 -11.48 -6.30
CA LEU A 53 5.76 -10.97 -4.97
C LEU A 53 6.22 -11.95 -3.88
N PHE A 54 6.63 -11.39 -2.74
CA PHE A 54 6.99 -12.14 -1.53
C PHE A 54 8.22 -13.05 -1.66
N VAL A 55 9.11 -12.74 -2.61
CA VAL A 55 10.39 -13.45 -2.80
C VAL A 55 11.55 -12.59 -2.34
N ASP A 56 11.67 -11.38 -2.89
CA ASP A 56 12.76 -10.47 -2.51
C ASP A 56 12.58 -9.90 -1.09
N GLY A 57 13.60 -10.07 -0.26
CA GLY A 57 13.57 -9.67 1.14
C GLY A 57 12.73 -10.57 2.04
N PHE A 58 12.54 -11.83 1.64
CA PHE A 58 11.92 -12.89 2.44
C PHE A 58 12.89 -14.05 2.67
N HIS A 59 12.71 -14.75 3.77
CA HIS A 59 13.38 -16.01 4.08
C HIS A 59 12.75 -17.15 3.25
N GLU A 60 13.40 -18.32 3.22
CA GLU A 60 12.90 -19.51 2.51
C GLU A 60 11.58 -20.04 3.08
N ASP A 61 11.29 -19.73 4.35
CA ASP A 61 10.03 -20.04 5.03
C ASP A 61 8.88 -19.06 4.68
N GLY A 62 9.16 -18.02 3.89
CA GLY A 62 8.18 -17.00 3.49
C GLY A 62 8.02 -15.86 4.50
N GLU A 63 8.85 -15.77 5.53
CA GLU A 63 8.83 -14.64 6.47
C GLU A 63 9.63 -13.43 5.95
N ARG A 64 9.10 -12.22 6.16
CA ARG A 64 9.76 -10.98 5.73
C ARG A 64 11.01 -10.74 6.57
N ILE A 65 12.14 -10.45 5.92
CA ILE A 65 13.41 -10.15 6.59
C ILE A 65 13.45 -8.69 7.04
N TYR A 66 13.22 -8.45 8.33
CA TYR A 66 13.36 -7.14 8.96
C TYR A 66 14.76 -6.96 9.55
N ASP A 67 15.40 -5.82 9.29
CA ASP A 67 16.71 -5.49 9.87
C ASP A 67 16.75 -3.99 10.25
N PRO A 68 16.86 -3.64 11.55
CA PRO A 68 16.89 -2.24 11.98
C PRO A 68 18.14 -1.46 11.53
N PHE A 69 19.26 -2.17 11.31
CA PHE A 69 20.59 -1.63 11.07
C PHE A 69 20.92 -1.64 9.57
N ASN A 70 20.80 -2.80 8.91
CA ASN A 70 21.13 -2.95 7.49
C ASN A 70 19.90 -2.79 6.57
N GLY A 71 18.69 -2.88 7.14
CA GLY A 71 17.46 -2.73 6.39
C GLY A 71 17.20 -1.29 5.95
N LYS A 72 16.58 -1.17 4.78
CA LYS A 72 16.20 0.13 4.20
C LYS A 72 14.71 0.36 4.41
N THR A 73 14.34 1.57 4.82
CA THR A 73 12.94 1.95 5.03
C THR A 73 12.23 2.10 3.69
N CYS A 74 11.12 1.37 3.49
CA CYS A 74 10.24 1.60 2.35
C CYS A 74 9.42 2.89 2.53
N HIS A 75 9.30 3.69 1.47
CA HIS A 75 8.50 4.90 1.44
C HIS A 75 7.01 4.60 1.61
N GLN A 76 6.53 3.50 1.03
CA GLN A 76 5.12 3.13 1.06
C GLN A 76 4.73 2.37 2.33
N CYS A 77 5.37 1.22 2.61
CA CYS A 77 5.01 0.41 3.78
C CYS A 77 5.73 0.83 5.07
N ARG A 78 6.70 1.75 5.01
CA ARG A 78 7.46 2.28 6.16
C ARG A 78 8.24 1.23 6.96
N GLN A 79 8.33 0.01 6.46
CA GLN A 79 9.08 -1.08 7.07
C GLN A 79 10.55 -1.00 6.67
N LYS A 80 11.44 -1.29 7.63
CA LYS A 80 12.88 -1.51 7.39
C LYS A 80 13.13 -2.98 7.10
N THR A 81 13.36 -3.31 5.85
CA THR A 81 13.56 -4.70 5.41
C THR A 81 14.76 -4.81 4.46
N LEU A 82 15.30 -6.02 4.32
CA LEU A 82 16.27 -6.31 3.26
C LEU A 82 15.55 -6.45 1.91
N GLY A 83 16.33 -6.56 0.83
CA GLY A 83 15.85 -6.70 -0.54
C GLY A 83 16.13 -5.49 -1.44
N HIS A 84 15.74 -5.62 -2.70
CA HIS A 84 15.91 -4.62 -3.74
C HIS A 84 15.10 -3.36 -3.46
N ARG A 85 15.70 -2.22 -3.82
CA ARG A 85 15.13 -0.88 -3.61
C ARG A 85 15.32 0.00 -4.82
N THR A 86 14.32 0.83 -5.09
CA THR A 86 14.43 1.97 -6.03
C THR A 86 14.31 3.28 -5.31
N HIS A 87 14.81 4.34 -5.93
CA HIS A 87 14.68 5.70 -5.42
C HIS A 87 13.40 6.37 -5.94
N CYS A 88 12.72 7.10 -5.06
CA CYS A 88 11.60 7.95 -5.41
C CYS A 88 12.12 9.22 -6.08
N SER A 89 11.59 9.54 -7.26
CA SER A 89 11.96 10.74 -8.03
C SER A 89 11.56 12.06 -7.36
N LYS A 90 10.58 12.04 -6.45
CA LYS A 90 10.07 13.24 -5.75
C LYS A 90 10.71 13.48 -4.39
N CYS A 91 11.37 12.48 -3.81
CA CYS A 91 11.91 12.57 -2.47
C CYS A 91 13.42 12.78 -2.51
N ASN A 92 13.88 13.95 -2.05
CA ASN A 92 15.30 14.29 -2.00
C ASN A 92 16.04 13.74 -0.76
N MET A 93 15.37 12.92 0.05
CA MET A 93 15.92 12.35 1.27
C MET A 93 16.11 10.84 1.13
N VAL A 94 17.07 10.28 1.88
CA VAL A 94 17.38 8.83 1.92
C VAL A 94 16.15 7.97 2.26
N GLN A 95 15.12 8.55 2.88
CA GLN A 95 13.83 7.91 3.20
C GLN A 95 12.89 7.76 2.00
N GLY A 96 13.29 8.18 0.80
CA GLY A 96 12.54 8.06 -0.43
C GLY A 96 12.88 6.79 -1.21
N GLN A 97 12.79 5.59 -0.62
CA GLN A 97 13.06 4.35 -1.33
C GLN A 97 11.87 3.40 -1.33
N PHE A 98 11.54 2.75 -2.44
CA PHE A 98 10.49 1.73 -2.49
C PHE A 98 11.09 0.32 -2.43
N CYS A 99 10.44 -0.62 -1.73
CA CYS A 99 10.71 -2.05 -2.00
C CYS A 99 10.04 -2.48 -3.31
N GLY A 100 10.55 -3.56 -3.90
CA GLY A 100 10.00 -4.08 -5.15
C GLY A 100 8.52 -4.43 -5.06
N ASP A 101 8.07 -5.06 -3.97
CA ASP A 101 6.64 -5.40 -3.83
C ASP A 101 5.73 -4.17 -3.81
N CYS A 102 6.12 -3.11 -3.09
CA CYS A 102 5.34 -1.87 -3.05
C CYS A 102 5.37 -1.15 -4.39
N LEU A 103 6.54 -1.13 -5.06
CA LEU A 103 6.68 -0.52 -6.36
C LEU A 103 5.76 -1.21 -7.38
N TYR A 104 5.81 -2.53 -7.44
CA TYR A 104 4.99 -3.33 -8.35
C TYR A 104 3.50 -3.23 -8.05
N MET A 105 3.08 -3.40 -6.79
CA MET A 105 1.66 -3.41 -6.44
C MET A 105 0.99 -2.03 -6.48
N ARG A 106 1.74 -0.94 -6.35
CA ARG A 106 1.18 0.43 -6.32
C ARG A 106 1.38 1.20 -7.61
N TYR A 107 2.50 0.96 -8.28
CA TYR A 107 2.89 1.72 -9.46
C TYR A 107 2.98 0.85 -10.71
N GLY A 108 2.94 -0.48 -10.62
CA GLY A 108 3.06 -1.37 -11.79
C GLY A 108 4.48 -1.50 -12.33
N GLU A 109 5.47 -0.93 -11.66
CA GLU A 109 6.87 -0.88 -12.10
C GLU A 109 7.71 -2.01 -11.49
N ASN A 110 8.74 -2.45 -12.22
CA ASN A 110 9.70 -3.43 -11.73
C ASN A 110 10.93 -2.76 -11.14
N VAL A 111 11.33 -3.18 -9.93
CA VAL A 111 12.44 -2.55 -9.18
C VAL A 111 13.78 -2.68 -9.88
N MET A 112 13.98 -3.73 -10.68
CA MET A 112 15.22 -3.96 -11.42
C MET A 112 15.29 -3.07 -12.65
N GLU A 113 14.18 -2.94 -13.37
CA GLU A 113 14.09 -2.05 -14.54
C GLU A 113 14.22 -0.58 -14.13
N ALA A 114 13.51 -0.18 -13.07
CA ALA A 114 13.55 1.19 -12.56
C ALA A 114 14.94 1.62 -12.05
N ASN A 115 15.77 0.68 -11.60
CA ASN A 115 17.16 0.97 -11.19
C ASN A 115 18.15 1.02 -12.37
N GLN A 116 17.75 0.60 -13.57
CA GLN A 116 18.60 0.63 -14.77
C GLN A 116 18.42 1.91 -15.60
N ASN A 117 17.41 2.73 -15.26
CA ASN A 117 17.13 4.02 -15.90
C ASN A 117 17.92 5.16 -15.26
#